data_AF-A0A1F6YSE6-F1
#
_entry.id   AF-A0A1F6YSE6-F1
#
_cell.length_a   1.000
_cell.length_b   1.000
_cell.length_c   1.000
_cell.angle_alpha   90.00
_cell.angle_beta   90.00
_cell.angle_gamma   90.00
#
_symmetry.space_group_name_H-M   'P 1'
#
loop_
_entity.id
_entity.type
_entity.pdbx_description
1 polymer ?
#
loop_
_entity_poly.entity_id
_entity_poly.type
_entity_poly.pdbx_seq_one_letter_code
_entity_poly.pdbx_strand_id
1 'polypeptide(L)'
;MKQEQPGPFSDDPGKQERFDKEFLEKAKRRAQAVAEKNFNLRSKNIELGAYSKDELLFIFDMMQWEKLEPMLNNKFEFISDGDNIVFTKIKEEQKK
;
A
#
# COMPACT_ATOMS: atom_id res chain seq x y z
N MET A 1 -21.71 32.21 -27.45
CA MET A 1 -22.02 32.28 -26.01
C MET A 1 -21.38 31.07 -25.35
N LYS A 2 -20.50 31.26 -24.37
CA LYS A 2 -19.80 30.16 -23.68
C LYS A 2 -20.74 29.62 -22.61
N GLN A 3 -21.19 28.36 -22.74
CA GLN A 3 -21.84 27.66 -21.63
C GLN A 3 -20.73 27.15 -20.70
N GLU A 4 -20.74 27.69 -19.50
CA GLU A 4 -19.88 27.28 -18.39
C GLU A 4 -20.09 25.79 -18.10
N GLN A 5 -18.98 25.05 -18.02
CA GLN A 5 -19.02 23.72 -17.44
C GLN A 5 -19.43 23.88 -15.97
N PRO A 6 -20.47 23.18 -15.47
CA PRO A 6 -20.76 23.20 -14.05
C PRO A 6 -19.54 22.64 -13.31
N GLY A 7 -18.96 23.45 -12.43
CA GLY A 7 -17.95 22.97 -11.50
C GLY A 7 -18.50 21.79 -10.69
N PRO A 8 -17.66 20.84 -10.25
CA PRO A 8 -18.11 19.58 -9.65
C PRO A 8 -18.74 19.73 -8.24
N PHE A 9 -19.02 20.95 -7.79
CA PHE A 9 -19.47 21.25 -6.43
C PHE A 9 -20.93 21.69 -6.47
N SER A 10 -21.84 20.83 -5.99
CA SER A 10 -23.25 21.17 -5.77
C SER A 10 -23.43 21.80 -4.38
N ASP A 11 -24.29 22.82 -4.25
CA ASP A 11 -24.68 23.56 -3.02
C ASP A 11 -25.39 22.70 -1.91
N ASP A 12 -25.32 21.38 -1.99
CA ASP A 12 -26.08 20.44 -1.15
C ASP A 12 -25.11 19.69 -0.20
N PRO A 13 -24.99 20.09 1.08
CA PRO A 13 -23.93 19.62 1.98
C PRO A 13 -23.96 18.10 2.23
N GLY A 14 -25.13 17.46 2.13
CA GLY A 14 -25.26 16.01 2.25
C GLY A 14 -24.80 15.22 1.02
N LYS A 15 -24.76 15.85 -0.16
CA LYS A 15 -24.25 15.23 -1.41
C LYS A 15 -22.73 15.37 -1.51
N GLN A 16 -22.18 16.49 -1.05
CA GLN A 16 -20.73 16.71 -0.94
C GLN A 16 -20.09 15.65 -0.01
N GLU A 17 -20.67 15.39 1.17
CA GLU A 17 -20.11 14.42 2.13
C GLU A 17 -20.11 12.97 1.60
N ARG A 18 -21.12 12.59 0.81
CA ARG A 18 -21.17 11.28 0.14
C ARG A 18 -20.12 11.17 -0.97
N PHE A 19 -19.98 12.21 -1.78
CA PHE A 19 -18.97 12.27 -2.82
C PHE A 19 -17.55 12.23 -2.26
N ASP A 20 -17.27 12.99 -1.20
CA ASP A 20 -15.97 12.99 -0.52
C ASP A 20 -15.65 11.61 0.08
N LYS A 21 -16.64 10.94 0.69
CA LYS A 21 -16.48 9.57 1.20
C LYS A 21 -16.17 8.57 0.07
N GLU A 22 -16.95 8.57 -1.01
CA GLU A 22 -16.70 7.69 -2.16
C GLU A 22 -15.37 7.99 -2.86
N PHE A 23 -15.00 9.27 -2.97
CA PHE A 23 -13.74 9.70 -3.55
C PHE A 23 -12.55 9.25 -2.69
N LEU A 24 -12.63 9.45 -1.36
CA LEU A 24 -11.61 8.99 -0.41
C LEU A 24 -11.48 7.46 -0.42
N GLU A 25 -12.58 6.72 -0.49
CA GLU A 25 -12.53 5.26 -0.63
C GLU A 25 -11.88 4.82 -1.95
N LYS A 26 -12.23 5.46 -3.06
CA LYS A 26 -11.66 5.16 -4.37
C LYS A 26 -10.18 5.52 -4.44
N ALA A 27 -9.77 6.62 -3.82
CA ALA A 27 -8.37 7.02 -3.69
C ALA A 27 -7.58 6.03 -2.83
N LYS A 28 -8.13 5.59 -1.69
CA LYS A 28 -7.52 4.55 -0.84
C LYS A 28 -7.32 3.24 -1.58
N ARG A 29 -8.34 2.77 -2.32
CA ARG A 29 -8.23 1.54 -3.14
C ARG A 29 -7.17 1.66 -4.22
N ARG A 30 -7.07 2.82 -4.88
CA ARG A 30 -6.02 3.07 -5.89
C ARG A 30 -4.62 3.10 -5.26
N ALA A 31 -4.47 3.78 -4.12
CA ALA A 31 -3.20 3.83 -3.39
C ALA A 31 -2.76 2.43 -2.97
N GLN A 32 -3.68 1.61 -2.45
CA GLN A 32 -3.40 0.22 -2.07
C GLN A 32 -2.96 -0.63 -3.27
N ALA A 33 -3.68 -0.55 -4.40
CA ALA A 33 -3.32 -1.28 -5.61
C ALA A 33 -1.93 -0.90 -6.16
N VAL A 34 -1.57 0.39 -6.08
CA VAL A 34 -0.23 0.87 -6.46
C VAL A 34 0.82 0.33 -5.49
N ALA A 35 0.54 0.36 -4.19
CA ALA A 35 1.43 -0.14 -3.15
C ALA A 35 1.66 -1.65 -3.27
N GLU A 36 0.62 -2.44 -3.55
CA GLU A 36 0.71 -3.88 -3.85
C GLU A 36 1.52 -4.18 -5.10
N LYS A 37 1.33 -3.39 -6.17
CA LYS A 37 2.12 -3.53 -7.40
C LYS A 37 3.61 -3.25 -7.15
N ASN A 38 3.92 -2.18 -6.43
CA ASN A 38 5.29 -1.82 -6.08
C ASN A 38 5.92 -2.88 -5.17
N PHE A 39 5.16 -3.38 -4.20
CA PHE A 39 5.57 -4.47 -3.34
C PHE A 39 5.92 -5.72 -4.13
N ASN A 40 5.03 -6.18 -5.02
CA ASN A 40 5.27 -7.36 -5.84
C ASN A 40 6.44 -7.21 -6.82
N LEU A 41 6.72 -5.98 -7.27
CA LEU A 41 7.87 -5.70 -8.11
C LEU A 41 9.19 -5.79 -7.32
N ARG A 42 9.24 -5.13 -6.16
CA ARG A 42 10.47 -5.00 -5.37
C ARG A 42 10.78 -6.21 -4.50
N SER A 43 9.75 -6.94 -4.04
CA SER A 43 9.91 -8.17 -3.26
C SER A 43 10.68 -9.26 -4.00
N LYS A 44 10.69 -9.25 -5.35
CA LYS A 44 11.49 -10.17 -6.17
C LYS A 44 13.00 -10.00 -5.99
N ASN A 45 13.42 -8.81 -5.57
CA ASN A 45 14.82 -8.47 -5.36
C ASN A 45 15.21 -8.50 -3.88
N ILE A 46 14.29 -8.88 -2.99
CA ILE A 46 14.61 -9.07 -1.57
C ILE A 46 15.35 -10.40 -1.44
N GLU A 47 16.57 -10.33 -0.93
CA GLU A 47 17.36 -11.50 -0.56
C GLU A 47 17.02 -11.94 0.86
N LEU A 48 17.25 -13.23 1.17
CA LEU A 48 17.15 -13.72 2.54
C LEU A 48 18.28 -13.10 3.37
N GLY A 49 17.92 -12.51 4.51
CA GLY A 49 18.87 -11.76 5.32
C GLY A 49 18.19 -10.84 6.33
N ALA A 50 19.01 -10.08 7.05
CA ALA A 50 18.57 -9.10 8.02
C ALA A 50 18.40 -7.72 7.34
N TYR A 51 17.27 -7.08 7.59
CA TYR A 51 16.97 -5.72 7.17
C TYR A 51 16.39 -4.96 8.36
N SER A 52 16.66 -3.67 8.46
CA SER A 52 15.91 -2.82 9.39
C SER A 52 14.49 -2.55 8.86
N LYS A 53 13.57 -2.24 9.77
CA LYS A 53 12.21 -1.78 9.41
C LYS A 53 12.25 -0.56 8.50
N ASP A 54 13.12 0.41 8.78
CA ASP A 54 13.30 1.61 7.96
C ASP A 54 13.77 1.28 6.54
N GLU A 55 14.74 0.36 6.39
CA GLU A 55 15.17 -0.09 5.07
C GLU A 55 14.03 -0.74 4.30
N LEU A 56 13.21 -1.58 4.94
CA LEU A 56 12.07 -2.21 4.27
C LEU A 56 11.01 -1.18 3.90
N LEU A 57 10.71 -0.22 4.76
CA LEU A 57 9.81 0.89 4.47
C LEU A 57 10.30 1.70 3.26
N PHE A 58 11.61 1.99 3.21
CA PHE A 58 12.24 2.68 2.08
C PHE A 58 12.19 1.86 0.79
N ILE A 59 12.58 0.57 0.85
CA ILE A 59 12.57 -0.32 -0.30
C ILE A 59 11.16 -0.39 -0.88
N PHE A 60 10.14 -0.53 -0.05
CA PHE A 60 8.77 -0.71 -0.50
C PHE A 60 7.98 0.58 -0.74
N ASP A 61 8.61 1.74 -0.54
CA ASP A 61 7.96 3.07 -0.65
C ASP A 61 6.70 3.14 0.23
N MET A 62 6.85 2.69 1.48
CA MET A 62 5.79 2.62 2.46
C MET A 62 6.12 3.52 3.65
N MET A 63 5.15 4.32 4.08
CA MET A 63 5.32 5.18 5.26
C MET A 63 4.94 4.50 6.58
N GLN A 64 4.29 3.33 6.54
CA GLN A 64 3.74 2.68 7.75
C GLN A 64 4.05 1.18 7.77
N TRP A 65 4.72 0.74 8.84
CA TRP A 65 5.03 -0.68 9.05
C TRP A 65 3.78 -1.55 9.12
N GLU A 66 2.72 -1.07 9.77
CA GLU A 66 1.43 -1.78 9.88
C GLU A 66 0.79 -2.12 8.53
N LYS A 67 1.15 -1.40 7.46
CA LYS A 67 0.71 -1.68 6.09
C LYS A 67 1.63 -2.67 5.39
N LEU A 68 2.93 -2.59 5.66
CA LEU A 68 3.95 -3.40 5.01
C LEU A 68 4.07 -4.80 5.63
N GLU A 69 4.04 -4.91 6.95
CA GLU A 69 4.15 -6.16 7.70
C GLU A 69 3.21 -7.27 7.22
N PRO A 70 1.89 -7.04 7.04
CA PRO A 70 1.00 -8.09 6.53
C PRO A 70 1.35 -8.52 5.10
N MET A 71 1.83 -7.59 4.26
CA MET A 71 2.24 -7.90 2.89
C MET A 71 3.51 -8.75 2.88
N LEU A 72 4.47 -8.43 3.75
CA LEU A 72 5.66 -9.24 3.98
C LEU A 72 5.27 -10.62 4.49
N ASN A 73 4.38 -10.71 5.48
CA ASN A 73 3.96 -11.98 6.07
C ASN A 73 3.24 -12.90 5.06
N ASN A 74 2.59 -12.33 4.05
CA ASN A 74 1.99 -13.11 2.97
C ASN A 74 3.02 -13.80 2.08
N LYS A 75 4.19 -13.17 1.86
CA LYS A 75 5.22 -13.66 0.93
C LYS A 75 6.46 -14.25 1.57
N PHE A 76 6.72 -13.94 2.82
CA PHE A 76 7.95 -14.30 3.49
C PHE A 76 7.65 -14.85 4.88
N GLU A 77 8.51 -15.75 5.34
CA GLU A 77 8.69 -16.04 6.75
C GLU A 77 9.84 -15.18 7.25
N PHE A 78 9.59 -14.44 8.33
CA PHE A 78 10.61 -13.62 8.97
C PHE A 78 10.42 -13.59 10.48
N ILE A 79 11.52 -13.28 11.16
CA ILE A 79 11.57 -13.05 12.59
C ILE A 79 11.82 -11.56 12.79
N SER A 80 11.08 -10.92 13.71
CA SER A 80 11.31 -9.53 14.08
C SER A 80 11.89 -9.45 15.49
N ASP A 81 13.02 -8.76 15.63
CA ASP A 81 13.68 -8.50 16.93
C ASP A 81 13.50 -7.03 17.35
N GLY A 82 12.29 -6.50 17.16
CA GLY A 82 12.02 -5.08 17.35
C GLY A 82 12.26 -4.29 16.06
N ASP A 83 13.46 -3.73 15.88
CA ASP A 83 13.77 -2.86 14.73
C ASP A 83 14.30 -3.62 13.50
N ASN A 84 14.74 -4.86 13.69
CA ASN A 84 15.29 -5.70 12.63
C ASN A 84 14.33 -6.82 12.25
N ILE A 85 14.37 -7.18 10.97
CA ILE A 85 13.58 -8.21 10.33
C ILE A 85 14.55 -9.14 9.63
N VAL A 86 14.53 -10.42 10.01
CA VAL A 86 15.35 -11.44 9.37
C VAL A 86 14.45 -12.35 8.56
N PHE A 87 14.55 -12.27 7.23
CA PHE A 87 13.84 -13.18 6.34
C PHE A 87 14.50 -14.55 6.35
N THR A 88 13.74 -15.56 6.77
CA THR A 88 14.21 -16.95 6.88
C THR A 88 13.78 -17.78 5.68
N LYS A 89 12.66 -17.43 5.05
CA LYS A 89 12.14 -18.17 3.89
C LYS A 89 11.24 -17.28 3.02
N ILE A 90 11.23 -17.55 1.72
CA ILE A 90 10.21 -17.02 0.81
C ILE A 90 9.07 -18.05 0.75
N LYS A 91 7.87 -17.65 1.12
CA LYS A 91 6.65 -18.41 0.88
C LYS A 91 6.36 -18.28 -0.61
N GLU A 92 6.81 -19.23 -1.41
CA GLU A 92 6.43 -19.27 -2.83
C GLU A 92 4.91 -19.11 -2.92
N GLU A 93 4.45 -18.09 -3.67
CA GLU A 93 3.03 -17.95 -3.97
C GLU A 93 2.60 -19.25 -4.66
N GLN A 94 1.74 -20.03 -3.98
CA GLN A 94 1.00 -21.09 -4.63
C GLN A 94 0.21 -20.44 -5.76
N LYS A 95 0.75 -20.52 -6.98
CA LYS A 95 0.01 -20.25 -8.22
C LYS A 95 -1.28 -21.06 -8.14
N LYS A 96 -2.40 -20.37 -7.97
CA LYS A 96 -3.73 -20.93 -8.16
C LYS A 96 -4.22 -20.58 -9.55
#